data_AF-A0AAW3KA81-F1
#
_entry.id   AF-A0AAW3KA81-F1
#
_cell.length_a   1.000
_cell.length_b   1.000
_cell.length_c   1.000
_cell.angle_alpha   90.00
_cell.angle_beta   90.00
_cell.angle_gamma   90.00
#
_symmetry.space_group_name_H-M   'P 1'
#
loop_
_entity.id
_entity.type
_entity.pdbx_description
1 polymer ?
#
loop_
_entity_poly.entity_id
_entity_poly.type
_entity_poly.pdbx_seq_one_letter_code
_entity_poly.pdbx_strand_id
1 'polypeptide(L)'
;MAPWLDATQRRPIVAIIVTTLMALIVVIADLASGGRPDPPALRAAATLLDGGWRFHTGDDPRWADPDADDAAWEVIDMTAPPGSHDGDVGLPDYVDGWMAHGHPGYRGYAWYRRAVTVPAGSAAWDILGPTLVEDGYELYWNGQRLGGSGRLGADPRVVGTRPLRFALPADAAGTRGVLAVRTYMLPASAISATGGGMHSAPILAPRPIAAALHRVQWQRTIAGYIVDVIEPIAMLALIGLALACGSRSRRRGFLIFASIALALAAARRLNNAIVSWTDLQDLTTYAWLASVMWVPTIAAWLLAWNRWCLRPWRSIDMLAIVLAIAGTVGAMTQSASWTSGTRLGAIALFVVIAARMVRHGPMRILSLVTLASIMAGLFGGELLDPIGVPGIWFPFGIGVSRTQYVYAIAIPLLAVLIVRTLAPDRDPGLSDSVR
;
A
#
# COMPACT_ATOMS: atom_id res chain seq x y z
N MET A 1 -25.13 -30.69 -21.28
CA MET A 1 -25.68 -29.52 -21.99
C MET A 1 -25.62 -28.34 -21.03
N ALA A 2 -24.68 -27.40 -21.22
CA ALA A 2 -24.50 -26.28 -20.30
C ALA A 2 -25.80 -25.43 -20.27
N PRO A 3 -26.34 -25.06 -19.10
CA PRO A 3 -27.50 -24.18 -19.07
C PRO A 3 -27.09 -22.85 -19.69
N TRP A 4 -27.72 -22.50 -20.81
CA TRP A 4 -27.53 -21.21 -21.45
C TRP A 4 -27.78 -20.11 -20.41
N LEU A 5 -26.85 -19.16 -20.32
CA LEU A 5 -27.02 -17.97 -19.49
C LEU A 5 -28.28 -17.24 -19.94
N ASP A 6 -29.28 -17.15 -19.07
CA ASP A 6 -30.47 -16.32 -19.32
C ASP A 6 -30.07 -14.85 -19.49
N ALA A 7 -30.86 -14.08 -20.24
CA ALA A 7 -30.61 -12.66 -20.54
C ALA A 7 -30.43 -11.82 -19.26
N THR A 8 -31.11 -12.22 -18.19
CA THR A 8 -31.00 -11.67 -16.82
C THR A 8 -29.60 -11.78 -16.22
N GLN A 9 -28.83 -12.84 -16.57
CA GLN A 9 -27.46 -13.05 -16.12
C GLN A 9 -26.43 -12.59 -17.15
N ARG A 10 -26.73 -12.69 -18.45
CA ARG A 10 -25.79 -12.33 -19.52
C ARG A 10 -25.42 -10.85 -19.52
N ARG A 11 -26.41 -9.96 -19.40
CA ARG A 11 -26.19 -8.50 -19.39
C ARG A 11 -25.24 -8.05 -18.25
N PRO A 12 -25.49 -8.41 -16.98
CA PRO A 12 -24.59 -8.01 -15.89
C PRO A 12 -23.20 -8.65 -16.00
N ILE A 13 -23.06 -9.88 -16.51
CA ILE A 13 -21.74 -10.49 -16.75
C ILE A 13 -20.95 -9.70 -17.81
N VAL A 14 -21.59 -9.30 -18.91
CA VAL A 14 -20.95 -8.45 -19.93
C VAL A 14 -20.53 -7.11 -19.33
N ALA A 15 -21.39 -6.48 -18.53
CA ALA A 15 -21.06 -5.24 -17.84
C ALA A 15 -19.85 -5.40 -16.90
N ILE A 16 -19.80 -6.49 -16.12
CA ILE A 16 -18.65 -6.82 -15.25
C ILE A 16 -17.36 -6.93 -16.07
N ILE A 17 -17.39 -7.66 -17.19
CA ILE A 17 -16.20 -7.82 -18.05
C ILE A 17 -15.74 -6.46 -18.58
N VAL A 18 -16.67 -5.67 -19.14
CA VAL A 18 -16.34 -4.34 -19.71
C VAL A 18 -15.77 -3.42 -18.64
N THR A 19 -16.42 -3.30 -17.48
CA THR A 19 -15.93 -2.45 -16.38
C THR A 19 -14.58 -2.92 -15.85
N THR A 20 -14.35 -4.23 -15.75
CA THR A 20 -13.06 -4.78 -15.31
C THR A 20 -11.95 -4.46 -16.31
N LEU A 21 -12.22 -4.62 -17.61
CA LEU A 21 -11.26 -4.29 -18.67
C LEU A 21 -10.96 -2.79 -18.71
N MET A 22 -11.97 -1.93 -18.55
CA MET A 22 -11.77 -0.48 -18.48
C MET A 22 -10.93 -0.08 -17.27
N ALA A 23 -11.22 -0.63 -16.09
CA ALA A 23 -10.42 -0.38 -14.89
C ALA A 23 -8.96 -0.83 -15.09
N LEU A 24 -8.74 -2.00 -15.72
CA LEU A 24 -7.41 -2.50 -16.03
C LEU A 24 -6.66 -1.59 -17.02
N ILE A 25 -7.33 -1.07 -18.05
CA ILE A 25 -6.74 -0.12 -19.00
C ILE A 25 -6.32 1.16 -18.29
N VAL A 26 -7.17 1.69 -17.41
CA VAL A 26 -6.85 2.89 -16.61
C VAL A 26 -5.63 2.64 -15.73
N VAL A 27 -5.60 1.52 -14.99
CA VAL A 27 -4.43 1.14 -14.17
C VAL A 27 -3.17 1.04 -15.04
N ILE A 28 -3.20 0.29 -16.13
CA ILE A 28 -2.03 0.09 -16.99
C ILE A 28 -1.53 1.42 -17.58
N ALA A 29 -2.44 2.29 -18.01
CA ALA A 29 -2.09 3.61 -18.54
C ALA A 29 -1.43 4.50 -17.48
N ASP A 30 -1.94 4.48 -16.25
CA ASP A 30 -1.39 5.25 -15.13
C ASP A 30 0.00 4.72 -14.72
N LEU A 31 0.16 3.40 -14.57
CA LEU A 31 1.45 2.75 -14.30
C LEU A 31 2.48 3.08 -15.39
N ALA A 32 2.10 2.96 -16.66
CA ALA A 32 3.00 3.28 -17.78
C ALA A 32 3.36 4.77 -17.86
N SER A 33 2.49 5.65 -17.36
CA SER A 33 2.76 7.09 -17.29
C SER A 33 3.69 7.45 -16.12
N GLY A 34 3.40 6.97 -14.91
CA GLY A 34 4.20 7.22 -13.71
C GLY A 34 5.56 6.52 -13.72
N GLY A 35 5.65 5.38 -14.41
CA GLY A 35 6.88 4.59 -14.59
C GLY A 35 7.89 5.17 -15.57
N ARG A 36 7.56 6.27 -16.25
CA ARG A 36 8.52 6.94 -17.14
C ARG A 36 9.72 7.45 -16.33
N PRO A 37 10.95 7.32 -16.86
CA PRO A 37 12.11 7.91 -16.21
C PRO A 37 11.98 9.43 -16.15
N ASP A 38 12.68 10.04 -15.19
CA ASP A 38 12.73 11.49 -15.09
C ASP A 38 13.25 12.10 -16.40
N PRO A 39 12.64 13.18 -16.94
CA PRO A 39 13.07 13.77 -18.19
C PRO A 39 14.56 14.16 -18.15
N PRO A 40 15.40 13.69 -19.10
CA PRO A 40 16.85 13.92 -19.05
C PRO A 40 17.21 15.41 -18.99
N ALA A 41 16.47 16.26 -19.69
CA ALA A 41 16.68 17.72 -19.67
C ALA A 41 16.43 18.33 -18.29
N LEU A 42 15.46 17.81 -17.52
CA LEU A 42 15.20 18.30 -16.16
C LEU A 42 16.27 17.81 -15.19
N ARG A 43 16.69 16.54 -15.31
CA ARG A 43 17.79 15.98 -14.50
C ARG A 43 19.11 16.69 -14.75
N ALA A 44 19.43 17.01 -16.01
CA ALA A 44 20.64 17.75 -16.37
C ALA A 44 20.63 19.20 -15.86
N ALA A 45 19.46 19.79 -15.64
CA ALA A 45 19.29 21.15 -15.12
C ALA A 45 19.14 21.20 -13.58
N ALA A 46 19.35 20.08 -12.90
CA ALA A 46 19.25 19.94 -11.46
C ALA A 46 20.52 19.26 -10.90
N THR A 47 20.75 19.40 -9.61
CA THR A 47 21.88 18.78 -8.91
C THR A 47 21.33 17.84 -7.85
N LEU A 48 21.51 16.53 -8.06
CA LEU A 48 21.29 15.56 -7.00
C LEU A 48 22.35 15.78 -5.91
N LEU A 49 21.93 15.90 -4.65
CA LEU A 49 22.83 16.09 -3.53
C LEU A 49 23.26 14.71 -2.99
N ASP A 50 23.85 13.89 -3.85
CA ASP A 50 24.40 12.55 -3.59
C ASP A 50 25.90 12.59 -3.22
N GLY A 51 26.49 11.48 -2.79
CA GLY A 51 27.84 11.48 -2.20
C GLY A 51 27.82 11.60 -0.68
N GLY A 52 28.95 11.98 -0.09
CA GLY A 52 29.13 11.99 1.36
C GLY A 52 28.29 13.04 2.10
N TRP A 53 27.50 12.57 3.06
CA TRP A 53 26.79 13.38 4.06
C TRP A 53 27.35 13.11 5.45
N ARG A 54 27.56 14.18 6.24
CA ARG A 54 27.92 14.03 7.65
C ARG A 54 26.72 13.47 8.40
N PHE A 55 26.92 12.43 9.20
CA PHE A 55 25.88 11.70 9.89
C PHE A 55 26.17 11.59 11.39
N HIS A 56 25.13 11.76 12.21
CA HIS A 56 25.20 11.60 13.65
C HIS A 56 23.87 11.10 14.22
N THR A 57 23.94 10.12 15.14
CA THR A 57 22.78 9.62 15.87
C THR A 57 22.43 10.51 17.06
N GLY A 58 21.18 10.50 17.51
CA GLY A 58 20.70 11.36 18.59
C GLY A 58 20.11 12.67 18.09
N ASP A 59 19.84 13.58 19.02
CA ASP A 59 19.03 14.76 18.74
C ASP A 59 19.53 16.00 19.47
N ASP A 60 20.26 16.87 18.77
CA ASP A 60 20.59 18.21 19.24
C ASP A 60 20.16 19.24 18.18
N PRO A 61 19.13 20.05 18.45
CA PRO A 61 18.66 21.08 17.50
C PRO A 61 19.73 22.09 17.07
N ARG A 62 20.81 22.27 17.85
CA ARG A 62 21.94 23.12 17.48
C ARG A 62 22.69 22.59 16.26
N TRP A 63 22.55 21.31 15.93
CA TRP A 63 23.10 20.73 14.71
C TRP A 63 22.40 21.19 13.42
N ALA A 64 21.40 22.07 13.49
CA ALA A 64 20.91 22.79 12.32
C ALA A 64 21.81 24.00 11.97
N ASP A 65 22.56 24.54 12.93
CA ASP A 65 23.36 25.76 12.79
C ASP A 65 24.49 25.58 11.76
N PRO A 66 24.71 26.53 10.82
CA PRO A 66 25.78 26.43 9.84
C PRO A 66 27.18 26.33 10.47
N ASP A 67 27.39 26.89 11.66
CA ASP A 67 28.69 26.93 12.34
C ASP A 67 28.92 25.71 13.28
N ALA A 68 27.95 24.79 13.37
CA ALA A 68 28.12 23.57 14.16
C ALA A 68 29.26 22.70 13.60
N ASP A 69 30.18 22.32 14.48
CA ASP A 69 31.31 21.44 14.14
C ASP A 69 30.83 20.00 13.90
N ASP A 70 30.90 19.57 12.64
CA ASP A 70 30.60 18.22 12.18
C ASP A 70 31.84 17.46 11.69
N ALA A 71 33.05 17.94 12.00
CA ALA A 71 34.29 17.34 11.51
C ALA A 71 34.47 15.89 12.00
N ALA A 72 34.02 15.59 13.22
CA ALA A 72 34.07 14.27 13.84
C ALA A 72 32.88 13.37 13.48
N TRP A 73 31.89 13.87 12.73
CA TRP A 73 30.72 13.09 12.33
C TRP A 73 31.11 12.03 11.30
N GLU A 74 30.40 10.90 11.36
CA GLU A 74 30.49 9.84 10.35
C GLU A 74 30.13 10.40 8.97
N VAL A 75 30.58 9.73 7.91
CA VAL A 75 30.14 10.03 6.54
C VAL A 75 29.34 8.86 6.00
N ILE A 76 28.06 9.09 5.69
CA ILE A 76 27.23 8.16 4.92
C ILE A 76 27.23 8.61 3.45
N ASP A 77 27.53 7.69 2.54
CA ASP A 77 27.49 7.95 1.10
C ASP A 77 26.07 7.76 0.57
N MET A 78 25.48 8.84 0.07
CA MET A 78 24.15 8.88 -0.54
C MET A 78 24.19 8.68 -2.06
N THR A 79 25.30 8.17 -2.62
CA THR A 79 25.41 7.84 -4.05
C THR A 79 24.65 6.56 -4.37
N ALA A 80 23.51 6.72 -5.04
CA ALA A 80 22.68 5.60 -5.44
C ALA A 80 23.34 4.76 -6.55
N PRO A 81 23.36 3.42 -6.45
CA PRO A 81 23.78 2.55 -7.55
C PRO A 81 22.92 2.79 -8.81
N PRO A 82 23.50 2.75 -10.03
CA PRO A 82 22.72 2.93 -11.24
C PRO A 82 21.54 1.95 -11.36
N GLY A 83 20.34 2.49 -11.54
CA GLY A 83 19.12 1.70 -11.65
C GLY A 83 18.54 1.21 -10.32
N SER A 84 19.08 1.65 -9.17
CA SER A 84 18.46 1.35 -7.87
C SER A 84 17.09 2.00 -7.73
N HIS A 85 16.20 1.31 -7.02
CA HIS A 85 14.89 1.81 -6.66
C HIS A 85 14.43 1.22 -5.33
N ASP A 86 13.46 1.86 -4.69
CA ASP A 86 12.86 1.33 -3.46
C ASP A 86 12.05 0.04 -3.71
N GLY A 87 11.78 -0.69 -2.63
CA GLY A 87 11.05 -1.95 -2.68
C GLY A 87 9.52 -1.81 -2.80
N ASP A 88 8.96 -0.60 -2.76
CA ASP A 88 7.51 -0.38 -2.74
C ASP A 88 6.99 0.26 -4.04
N VAL A 89 7.38 1.51 -4.34
CA VAL A 89 6.80 2.25 -5.47
C VAL A 89 7.64 2.14 -6.74
N GLY A 90 8.96 1.99 -6.63
CA GLY A 90 9.90 2.15 -7.74
C GLY A 90 10.50 3.57 -7.82
N LEU A 91 10.60 4.27 -6.69
CA LEU A 91 11.29 5.54 -6.55
C LEU A 91 12.79 5.34 -6.85
N PRO A 92 13.37 6.08 -7.81
CA PRO A 92 14.77 5.94 -8.19
C PRO A 92 15.70 6.57 -7.16
N ASP A 93 17.01 6.46 -7.42
CA ASP A 93 18.07 7.05 -6.60
C ASP A 93 18.05 6.51 -5.16
N TYR A 94 17.72 5.21 -5.01
CA TYR A 94 17.61 4.54 -3.71
C TYR A 94 18.98 4.16 -3.15
N VAL A 95 19.17 4.42 -1.86
CA VAL A 95 20.27 3.94 -1.02
C VAL A 95 19.74 3.25 0.23
N ASP A 96 20.54 2.34 0.79
CA ASP A 96 20.23 1.71 2.06
C ASP A 96 20.34 2.72 3.22
N GLY A 97 19.55 2.51 4.25
CA GLY A 97 19.46 3.37 5.43
C GLY A 97 20.59 3.14 6.43
N TRP A 98 20.60 3.91 7.53
CA TRP A 98 21.69 3.88 8.53
C TRP A 98 21.92 2.50 9.15
N MET A 99 20.94 1.59 9.12
CA MET A 99 21.12 0.23 9.64
C MET A 99 22.12 -0.57 8.80
N ALA A 100 22.18 -0.34 7.48
CA ALA A 100 23.20 -0.92 6.61
C ALA A 100 24.56 -0.23 6.77
N HIS A 101 24.59 0.97 7.35
CA HIS A 101 25.77 1.77 7.60
C HIS A 101 26.23 1.71 9.07
N GLY A 102 26.17 0.54 9.70
CA GLY A 102 26.79 0.32 11.02
C GLY A 102 25.92 0.64 12.23
N HIS A 103 24.64 1.00 12.04
CA HIS A 103 23.69 1.29 13.13
C HIS A 103 22.53 0.27 13.20
N PRO A 104 22.78 -1.05 13.26
CA PRO A 104 21.73 -2.06 13.22
C PRO A 104 20.79 -1.94 14.41
N GLY A 105 19.49 -1.88 14.14
CA GLY A 105 18.45 -1.75 15.17
C GLY A 105 18.34 -0.37 15.81
N TYR A 106 19.14 0.61 15.38
CA TYR A 106 19.02 1.98 15.85
C TYR A 106 17.70 2.61 15.39
N ARG A 107 17.00 3.26 16.33
CA ARG A 107 15.71 3.94 16.13
C ARG A 107 15.73 5.29 16.86
N GLY A 108 14.79 6.16 16.49
CA GLY A 108 14.70 7.51 17.03
C GLY A 108 15.34 8.54 16.12
N TYR A 109 16.05 9.48 16.72
CA TYR A 109 16.56 10.67 16.02
C TYR A 109 17.92 10.46 15.39
N ALA A 110 18.12 11.05 14.22
CA ALA A 110 19.44 11.20 13.62
C ALA A 110 19.50 12.47 12.80
N TRP A 111 20.72 12.87 12.45
CA TRP A 111 20.99 14.09 11.69
C TRP A 111 21.94 13.82 10.54
N TYR A 112 21.64 14.46 9.41
CA TYR A 112 22.50 14.54 8.24
C TYR A 112 22.86 15.99 7.96
N ARG A 113 24.11 16.27 7.61
CA ARG A 113 24.58 17.62 7.24
C ARG A 113 25.42 17.58 5.96
N ARG A 114 25.27 18.62 5.14
CA ARG A 114 26.07 18.81 3.93
C ARG A 114 26.23 20.27 3.58
N ALA A 115 27.44 20.65 3.21
CA ALA A 115 27.70 21.92 2.56
C ALA A 115 27.24 21.90 1.09
N VAL A 116 26.42 22.86 0.72
CA VAL A 116 25.82 22.98 -0.61
C VAL A 116 26.19 24.34 -1.20
N THR A 117 26.64 24.33 -2.46
CA THR A 117 26.92 25.57 -3.21
C THR A 117 25.78 25.80 -4.19
N VAL A 118 25.10 26.93 -4.06
CA VAL A 118 23.99 27.28 -4.95
C VAL A 118 24.56 28.08 -6.12
N PRO A 119 24.32 27.68 -7.38
CA PRO A 119 24.85 28.42 -8.52
C PRO A 119 24.42 29.89 -8.53
N ALA A 120 25.35 30.77 -8.89
CA ALA A 120 25.09 32.20 -9.02
C ALA A 120 24.13 32.50 -10.18
N GLY A 121 23.39 33.59 -10.06
CA GLY A 121 22.46 34.06 -11.09
C GLY A 121 21.21 34.69 -10.49
N SER A 122 20.26 35.05 -11.34
CA SER A 122 18.97 35.63 -10.94
C SER A 122 17.87 34.59 -10.65
N ALA A 123 18.19 33.31 -10.79
CA ALA A 123 17.22 32.24 -10.57
C ALA A 123 16.91 32.09 -9.08
N ALA A 124 15.63 31.88 -8.76
CA ALA A 124 15.22 31.38 -7.46
C ALA A 124 15.41 29.86 -7.41
N TRP A 125 15.90 29.36 -6.28
CA TRP A 125 16.24 27.96 -6.09
C TRP A 125 15.33 27.28 -5.08
N ASP A 126 15.10 25.99 -5.28
CA ASP A 126 14.37 25.14 -4.36
C ASP A 126 15.15 23.84 -4.09
N ILE A 127 14.88 23.22 -2.96
CA ILE A 127 15.25 21.83 -2.64
C ILE A 127 14.02 20.95 -2.83
N LEU A 128 14.15 19.85 -3.55
CA LEU A 128 13.14 18.79 -3.61
C LEU A 128 13.55 17.66 -2.68
N GLY A 129 12.61 17.17 -1.89
CA GLY A 129 12.81 16.00 -1.05
C GLY A 129 13.73 16.23 0.17
N PRO A 130 14.29 15.14 0.74
CA PRO A 130 14.32 13.76 0.22
C PRO A 130 12.93 13.18 -0.10
N THR A 131 12.85 12.38 -1.17
CA THR A 131 11.59 11.75 -1.60
C THR A 131 11.24 10.51 -0.79
N LEU A 132 12.24 9.92 -0.13
CA LEU A 132 12.09 8.77 0.74
C LEU A 132 13.01 8.93 1.96
N VAL A 133 12.38 9.01 3.13
CA VAL A 133 12.98 8.95 4.46
C VAL A 133 12.10 8.03 5.29
N GLU A 134 12.72 7.17 6.08
CA GLU A 134 11.99 6.36 7.05
C GLU A 134 11.24 7.26 8.03
N ASP A 135 9.92 7.07 8.12
CA ASP A 135 8.95 7.74 8.98
C ASP A 135 8.82 9.28 8.83
N GLY A 136 9.81 10.08 9.21
CA GLY A 136 9.66 11.54 9.19
C GLY A 136 10.97 12.33 9.25
N TYR A 137 10.91 13.58 8.77
CA TYR A 137 12.07 14.46 8.74
C TYR A 137 11.72 15.95 8.78
N GLU A 138 12.71 16.75 9.13
CA GLU A 138 12.74 18.20 9.00
C GLU A 138 14.01 18.63 8.25
N LEU A 139 13.85 19.60 7.35
CA LEU A 139 14.91 20.15 6.51
C LEU A 139 15.23 21.58 6.93
N TYR A 140 16.53 21.89 7.04
CA TYR A 140 17.04 23.18 7.48
C TYR A 140 18.08 23.72 6.48
N TRP A 141 18.04 25.03 6.23
CA TRP A 141 19.06 25.76 5.48
C TRP A 141 19.68 26.82 6.39
N ASN A 142 20.98 26.71 6.67
CA ASN A 142 21.71 27.61 7.56
C ASN A 142 20.95 27.85 8.89
N GLY A 143 20.54 26.77 9.57
CA GLY A 143 19.80 26.85 10.83
C GLY A 143 18.30 27.17 10.70
N GLN A 144 17.84 27.71 9.56
CA GLN A 144 16.44 28.01 9.34
C GLN A 144 15.67 26.80 8.84
N ARG A 145 14.62 26.40 9.56
CA ARG A 145 13.72 25.31 9.14
C ARG A 145 12.96 25.70 7.88
N LEU A 146 13.12 24.91 6.81
CA LEU A 146 12.37 25.07 5.56
C LEU A 146 11.04 24.32 5.58
N GLY A 147 10.99 23.16 6.24
CA GLY A 147 9.81 22.29 6.26
C GLY A 147 10.18 20.84 6.52
N GLY A 148 9.31 19.89 6.19
CA GLY A 148 9.56 18.46 6.40
C GLY A 148 8.33 17.58 6.22
N SER A 149 8.53 16.27 6.36
CA SER A 149 7.43 15.29 6.45
C SER A 149 7.15 14.96 7.92
N GLY A 150 5.95 15.33 8.38
CA GLY A 150 5.56 15.22 9.78
C GLY A 150 6.00 16.41 10.64
N ARG A 151 5.86 16.23 11.96
CA ARG A 151 6.26 17.18 12.99
C ARG A 151 7.12 16.46 14.01
N LEU A 152 8.39 16.86 14.13
CA LEU A 152 9.34 16.30 15.08
C LEU A 152 9.33 17.13 16.38
N GLY A 153 9.90 16.60 17.46
CA GLY A 153 9.92 17.24 18.78
C GLY A 153 9.75 16.25 19.94
N ALA A 154 9.34 16.75 21.11
CA ALA A 154 9.12 15.87 22.27
C ALA A 154 8.01 14.83 22.04
N ASP A 155 7.01 15.16 21.21
CA ASP A 155 5.90 14.28 20.82
C ASP A 155 5.77 14.24 19.28
N PRO A 156 6.59 13.41 18.60
CA PRO A 156 6.63 13.35 17.15
C PRO A 156 5.34 12.82 16.55
N ARG A 157 4.83 13.53 15.54
CA ARG A 157 3.77 13.04 14.65
C ARG A 157 4.33 12.87 13.25
N VAL A 158 4.64 11.63 12.89
CA VAL A 158 5.16 11.28 11.57
C VAL A 158 4.06 10.76 10.64
N VAL A 159 4.21 11.02 9.35
CA VAL A 159 3.27 10.66 8.27
C VAL A 159 4.09 10.11 7.11
N GLY A 160 3.47 9.37 6.19
CA GLY A 160 4.17 8.81 5.03
C GLY A 160 4.98 9.88 4.28
N THR A 161 6.27 9.61 4.06
CA THR A 161 7.13 10.50 3.26
C THR A 161 6.62 10.55 1.82
N ARG A 162 6.59 11.76 1.27
CA ARG A 162 6.02 12.07 -0.05
C ARG A 162 6.84 13.16 -0.74
N PRO A 163 6.67 13.37 -2.06
CA PRO A 163 7.40 14.43 -2.76
C PRO A 163 7.07 15.81 -2.19
N LEU A 164 8.07 16.46 -1.60
CA LEU A 164 7.99 17.82 -1.05
C LEU A 164 8.99 18.75 -1.76
N ARG A 165 8.66 20.04 -1.75
CA ARG A 165 9.49 21.10 -2.36
C ARG A 165 9.61 22.25 -1.36
N PHE A 166 10.83 22.73 -1.18
CA PHE A 166 11.18 23.75 -0.21
C PHE A 166 11.90 24.90 -0.91
N ALA A 167 11.35 26.11 -0.81
CA ALA A 167 12.00 27.29 -1.38
C ALA A 167 13.23 27.67 -0.54
N LEU A 168 14.36 27.90 -1.19
CA LEU A 168 15.51 28.53 -0.53
C LEU A 168 15.26 30.04 -0.36
N PRO A 169 15.92 30.67 0.63
CA PRO A 169 15.96 32.12 0.76
C PRO A 169 16.41 32.83 -0.53
N ALA A 170 15.91 34.05 -0.76
CA ALA A 170 16.15 34.78 -2.02
C ALA A 170 17.63 35.13 -2.24
N ASP A 171 18.40 35.25 -1.16
CA ASP A 171 19.84 35.51 -1.12
C ASP A 171 20.69 34.23 -1.22
N ALA A 172 20.10 33.04 -1.36
CA ALA A 172 20.85 31.80 -1.44
C ALA A 172 21.69 31.69 -2.73
N ALA A 173 21.28 32.32 -3.83
CA ALA A 173 21.98 32.21 -5.12
C ALA A 173 23.42 32.73 -5.04
N GLY A 174 24.38 31.93 -5.51
CA GLY A 174 25.81 32.28 -5.45
C GLY A 174 26.45 32.11 -4.07
N THR A 175 25.72 31.60 -3.09
CA THR A 175 26.25 31.35 -1.73
C THR A 175 26.58 29.88 -1.52
N ARG A 176 27.46 29.64 -0.54
CA ARG A 176 27.68 28.32 0.05
C ARG A 176 26.98 28.30 1.41
N GLY A 177 26.13 27.31 1.63
CA GLY A 177 25.39 27.12 2.88
C GLY A 177 25.43 25.68 3.36
N VAL A 178 24.83 25.42 4.52
CA VAL A 178 24.67 24.09 5.11
C VAL A 178 23.20 23.69 5.01
N LEU A 179 22.98 22.53 4.39
CA LEU A 179 21.72 21.81 4.41
C LEU A 179 21.80 20.76 5.53
N ALA A 180 20.87 20.81 6.48
CA ALA A 180 20.76 19.82 7.54
C ALA A 180 19.39 19.12 7.50
N VAL A 181 19.38 17.81 7.72
CA VAL A 181 18.19 16.97 7.76
C VAL A 181 18.12 16.30 9.11
N ARG A 182 17.10 16.62 9.89
CA ARG A 182 16.77 15.93 11.15
C ARG A 182 15.73 14.87 10.85
N THR A 183 16.01 13.62 11.16
CA THR A 183 15.12 12.49 10.89
C THR A 183 14.61 11.88 12.19
N TYR A 184 13.44 11.24 12.17
CA TYR A 184 12.91 10.48 13.29
C TYR A 184 12.27 9.19 12.82
N MET A 185 12.81 8.05 13.26
CA MET A 185 12.25 6.71 13.05
C MET A 185 11.48 6.26 14.29
N LEU A 186 10.24 5.80 14.10
CA LEU A 186 9.38 5.31 15.17
C LEU A 186 10.00 4.10 15.87
N PRO A 187 9.85 3.98 17.20
CA PRO A 187 10.31 2.81 17.95
C PRO A 187 9.66 1.50 17.50
N ALA A 188 8.47 1.56 16.91
CA ALA A 188 7.69 0.39 16.48
C ALA A 188 7.89 0.03 15.00
N SER A 189 8.72 0.76 14.25
CA SER A 189 8.95 0.50 12.83
C SER A 189 9.53 -0.89 12.61
N ALA A 190 9.13 -1.53 11.50
CA ALA A 190 9.52 -2.90 11.20
C ALA A 190 11.04 -3.06 11.16
N ILE A 191 11.54 -4.23 11.55
CA ILE A 191 12.97 -4.51 11.50
C ILE A 191 13.35 -4.75 10.03
N SER A 192 14.25 -3.92 9.51
CA SER A 192 14.88 -4.08 8.20
C SER A 192 16.39 -4.01 8.37
N ALA A 193 17.15 -4.84 7.65
CA ALA A 193 18.61 -4.75 7.65
C ALA A 193 19.11 -3.44 7.02
N THR A 194 18.30 -2.84 6.15
CA THR A 194 18.62 -1.64 5.38
C THR A 194 17.77 -0.44 5.79
N GLY A 195 17.03 -0.50 6.90
CA GLY A 195 16.10 0.56 7.29
C GLY A 195 16.76 1.80 7.89
N GLY A 196 15.94 2.85 8.04
CA GLY A 196 16.25 4.02 8.84
C GLY A 196 16.88 5.17 8.06
N GLY A 197 16.38 6.38 8.29
CA GLY A 197 16.96 7.60 7.74
C GLY A 197 16.63 7.85 6.28
N MET A 198 17.50 8.60 5.61
CA MET A 198 17.28 8.98 4.21
C MET A 198 17.63 7.81 3.28
N HIS A 199 16.71 7.50 2.37
CA HIS A 199 16.92 6.51 1.30
C HIS A 199 17.09 7.17 -0.07
N SER A 200 17.02 8.49 -0.14
CA SER A 200 17.22 9.26 -1.36
C SER A 200 17.88 10.59 -1.00
N ALA A 201 18.75 11.08 -1.88
CA ALA A 201 19.32 12.41 -1.73
C ALA A 201 18.29 13.50 -2.13
N PRO A 202 18.28 14.66 -1.46
CA PRO A 202 17.55 15.83 -1.95
C PRO A 202 18.12 16.33 -3.28
N ILE A 203 17.31 17.06 -4.04
CA ILE A 203 17.72 17.67 -5.32
C ILE A 203 17.68 19.19 -5.20
N LEU A 204 18.78 19.86 -5.54
CA LEU A 204 18.82 21.31 -5.72
C LEU A 204 18.50 21.66 -7.17
N ALA A 205 17.51 22.53 -7.41
CA ALA A 205 17.15 22.93 -8.77
C ALA A 205 16.60 24.36 -8.84
N PRO A 206 16.73 25.04 -10.00
CA PRO A 206 15.98 26.26 -10.26
C PRO A 206 14.49 26.00 -10.12
N ARG A 207 13.74 26.95 -9.55
CA ARG A 207 12.32 26.80 -9.22
C ARG A 207 11.42 26.24 -10.35
N PRO A 208 11.56 26.63 -11.63
CA PRO A 208 10.76 26.03 -12.71
C PRO A 208 11.08 24.54 -12.94
N ILE A 209 12.37 24.18 -12.85
CA ILE A 209 12.85 22.80 -12.98
C ILE A 209 12.38 21.98 -11.78
N ALA A 210 12.49 22.54 -10.57
CA ALA A 210 11.99 21.93 -9.35
C ALA A 210 10.48 21.66 -9.41
N ALA A 211 9.69 22.62 -9.88
CA ALA A 211 8.24 22.42 -10.05
C ALA A 211 7.91 21.33 -11.08
N ALA A 212 8.72 21.18 -12.13
CA ALA A 212 8.53 20.14 -13.14
C ALA A 212 8.91 18.75 -12.61
N LEU A 213 10.07 18.61 -11.95
CA LEU A 213 10.50 17.36 -11.31
C LEU A 213 9.54 16.94 -10.20
N HIS A 214 9.04 17.89 -9.40
CA HIS A 214 8.07 17.62 -8.35
C HIS A 214 6.77 17.02 -8.89
N ARG A 215 6.30 17.47 -10.07
CA ARG A 215 5.16 16.85 -10.75
C ARG A 215 5.46 15.42 -11.20
N VAL A 216 6.66 15.16 -11.72
CA VAL A 216 7.09 13.81 -12.11
C VAL A 216 7.14 12.88 -10.90
N GLN A 217 7.71 13.33 -9.78
CA GLN A 217 7.75 12.57 -8.53
C GLN A 217 6.33 12.25 -8.03
N TRP A 218 5.42 13.21 -8.04
CA TRP A 218 4.01 12.97 -7.69
C TRP A 218 3.31 12.01 -8.63
N GLN A 219 3.51 12.11 -9.95
CA GLN A 219 2.95 11.17 -10.91
C GLN A 219 3.40 9.72 -10.60
N ARG A 220 4.66 9.54 -10.23
CA ARG A 220 5.21 8.24 -9.84
C ARG A 220 4.58 7.72 -8.54
N THR A 221 4.49 8.55 -7.50
CA THR A 221 3.84 8.19 -6.23
C THR A 221 2.34 7.90 -6.39
N ILE A 222 1.64 8.62 -7.27
CA ILE A 222 0.24 8.32 -7.61
C ILE A 222 0.15 6.95 -8.29
N ALA A 223 1.00 6.68 -9.28
CA ALA A 223 1.01 5.39 -9.95
C ALA A 223 1.29 4.21 -9.01
N GLY A 224 2.20 4.37 -8.04
CA GLY A 224 2.52 3.34 -7.05
C GLY A 224 1.32 2.87 -6.20
N TYR A 225 0.33 3.75 -5.96
CA TYR A 225 -0.82 3.43 -5.13
C TYR A 225 -2.17 3.56 -5.85
N ILE A 226 -2.18 3.70 -7.19
CA ILE A 226 -3.44 3.84 -7.94
C ILE A 226 -4.36 2.63 -7.77
N VAL A 227 -3.76 1.44 -7.72
CA VAL A 227 -4.49 0.19 -7.53
C VAL A 227 -5.14 0.11 -6.15
N ASP A 228 -4.51 0.72 -5.14
CA ASP A 228 -5.03 0.85 -3.77
C ASP A 228 -6.26 1.75 -3.67
N VAL A 229 -6.63 2.47 -4.74
CA VAL A 229 -7.88 3.22 -4.86
C VAL A 229 -8.90 2.50 -5.74
N ILE A 230 -8.46 1.97 -6.89
CA ILE A 230 -9.35 1.30 -7.85
C ILE A 230 -9.95 0.01 -7.26
N GLU A 231 -9.18 -0.74 -6.48
CA GLU A 231 -9.67 -1.96 -5.82
C GLU A 231 -10.77 -1.70 -4.79
N PRO A 232 -10.63 -0.78 -3.81
CA PRO A 232 -11.73 -0.40 -2.93
C PRO A 232 -12.98 0.02 -3.68
N ILE A 233 -12.86 0.83 -4.75
CA ILE A 233 -14.01 1.24 -5.57
C ILE A 233 -14.70 0.01 -6.17
N ALA A 234 -13.94 -0.93 -6.72
CA ALA A 234 -14.48 -2.17 -7.26
C ALA A 234 -15.12 -3.04 -6.17
N MET A 235 -14.53 -3.15 -4.99
CA MET A 235 -15.10 -3.86 -3.85
C MET A 235 -16.42 -3.23 -3.37
N LEU A 236 -16.50 -1.90 -3.28
CA LEU A 236 -17.73 -1.18 -2.96
C LEU A 236 -18.80 -1.36 -4.05
N ALA A 237 -18.40 -1.39 -5.33
CA ALA A 237 -19.31 -1.71 -6.42
C ALA A 237 -19.85 -3.15 -6.32
N LEU A 238 -19.03 -4.12 -5.88
CA LEU A 238 -19.50 -5.48 -5.59
C LEU A 238 -20.49 -5.53 -4.43
N ILE A 239 -20.32 -4.70 -3.39
CA ILE A 239 -21.31 -4.56 -2.32
C ILE A 239 -22.62 -4.02 -2.90
N GLY A 240 -22.57 -2.98 -3.74
CA GLY A 240 -23.74 -2.46 -4.45
C GLY A 240 -24.44 -3.55 -5.29
N LEU A 241 -23.68 -4.36 -6.02
CA LEU A 241 -24.19 -5.50 -6.78
C LEU A 241 -24.82 -6.56 -5.86
N ALA A 242 -24.19 -6.88 -4.73
CA ALA A 242 -24.71 -7.84 -3.75
C ALA A 242 -26.03 -7.36 -3.13
N LEU A 243 -26.15 -6.07 -2.82
CA LEU A 243 -27.38 -5.46 -2.33
C LEU A 243 -28.49 -5.49 -3.39
N ALA A 244 -28.19 -5.11 -4.64
CA ALA A 244 -29.14 -5.16 -5.75
C ALA A 244 -29.63 -6.58 -6.07
N CYS A 245 -28.76 -7.59 -5.90
CA CYS A 245 -29.10 -9.00 -6.07
C CYS A 245 -29.76 -9.62 -4.83
N GLY A 246 -29.59 -9.04 -3.64
CA GLY A 246 -29.86 -9.68 -2.35
C GLY A 246 -31.30 -10.14 -2.16
N SER A 247 -32.27 -9.35 -2.61
CA SER A 247 -33.70 -9.72 -2.53
C SER A 247 -34.04 -10.94 -3.41
N ARG A 248 -33.32 -11.12 -4.52
CA ARG A 248 -33.55 -12.19 -5.52
C ARG A 248 -32.62 -13.40 -5.37
N SER A 249 -31.55 -13.26 -4.59
CA SER A 249 -30.56 -14.32 -4.39
C SER A 249 -31.02 -15.35 -3.36
N ARG A 250 -30.80 -16.63 -3.65
CA ARG A 250 -31.00 -17.73 -2.68
C ARG A 250 -29.87 -17.80 -1.63
N ARG A 251 -28.84 -16.95 -1.74
CA ARG A 251 -27.60 -16.98 -0.94
C ARG A 251 -27.42 -15.72 -0.08
N ARG A 252 -28.50 -15.16 0.46
CA ARG A 252 -28.47 -13.92 1.27
C ARG A 252 -27.43 -13.93 2.39
N GLY A 253 -27.32 -15.02 3.13
CA GLY A 253 -26.34 -15.14 4.22
C GLY A 253 -24.88 -15.00 3.74
N PHE A 254 -24.54 -15.56 2.57
CA PHE A 254 -23.22 -15.37 1.97
C PHE A 254 -23.00 -13.91 1.59
N LEU A 255 -23.97 -13.28 0.92
CA LEU A 255 -23.86 -11.90 0.44
C LEU A 255 -23.65 -10.89 1.59
N ILE A 256 -24.31 -11.09 2.73
CA ILE A 256 -24.15 -10.21 3.92
C ILE A 256 -22.69 -10.26 4.42
N PHE A 257 -22.18 -11.46 4.73
CA PHE A 257 -20.83 -11.59 5.28
C PHE A 257 -19.75 -11.26 4.25
N ALA A 258 -19.96 -11.58 2.96
CA ALA A 258 -19.07 -11.16 1.88
C ALA A 258 -19.02 -9.64 1.77
N SER A 259 -20.15 -8.94 1.93
CA SER A 259 -20.18 -7.47 1.89
C SER A 259 -19.42 -6.85 3.06
N ILE A 260 -19.54 -7.43 4.26
CA ILE A 260 -18.75 -7.01 5.42
C ILE A 260 -17.25 -7.21 5.15
N ALA A 261 -16.86 -8.38 4.64
CA ALA A 261 -15.47 -8.68 4.33
C ALA A 261 -14.91 -7.75 3.24
N LEU A 262 -15.70 -7.45 2.21
CA LEU A 262 -15.34 -6.50 1.15
C LEU A 262 -15.21 -5.07 1.69
N ALA A 263 -16.09 -4.63 2.59
CA ALA A 263 -16.01 -3.30 3.18
C ALA A 263 -14.73 -3.13 4.01
N LEU A 264 -14.39 -4.15 4.83
CA LEU A 264 -13.16 -4.15 5.62
C LEU A 264 -11.91 -4.20 4.74
N ALA A 265 -11.91 -5.02 3.69
CA ALA A 265 -10.82 -5.08 2.72
C ALA A 265 -10.66 -3.75 1.97
N ALA A 266 -11.76 -3.15 1.51
CA ALA A 266 -11.77 -1.86 0.85
C ALA A 266 -11.19 -0.76 1.74
N ALA A 267 -11.62 -0.71 3.01
CA ALA A 267 -11.08 0.22 4.00
C ALA A 267 -9.57 0.02 4.20
N ARG A 268 -9.11 -1.23 4.36
CA ARG A 268 -7.68 -1.52 4.55
C ARG A 268 -6.84 -1.14 3.34
N ARG A 269 -7.33 -1.39 2.12
CA ARG A 269 -6.61 -1.06 0.88
C ARG A 269 -6.56 0.44 0.65
N LEU A 270 -7.68 1.15 0.81
CA LEU A 270 -7.75 2.60 0.67
C LEU A 270 -6.82 3.32 1.66
N ASN A 271 -6.63 2.76 2.86
CA ASN A 271 -5.73 3.27 3.88
C ASN A 271 -4.28 3.46 3.39
N ASN A 272 -3.80 2.60 2.47
CA ASN A 272 -2.45 2.74 1.90
C ASN A 272 -2.34 4.01 1.06
N ALA A 273 -3.26 4.23 0.13
CA ALA A 273 -3.26 5.42 -0.70
C ALA A 273 -3.44 6.71 0.13
N ILE A 274 -4.29 6.67 1.17
CA ILE A 274 -4.48 7.81 2.08
C ILE A 274 -3.15 8.20 2.75
N VAL A 275 -2.42 7.23 3.32
CA VAL A 275 -1.17 7.49 4.04
C VAL A 275 -0.04 7.91 3.10
N SER A 276 0.00 7.38 1.89
CA SER A 276 1.08 7.68 0.95
C SER A 276 0.88 8.99 0.17
N TRP A 277 -0.37 9.45 0.00
CA TRP A 277 -0.66 10.69 -0.72
C TRP A 277 -1.00 11.87 0.19
N THR A 278 -1.40 11.61 1.44
CA THR A 278 -1.91 12.65 2.35
C THR A 278 -1.23 12.59 3.71
N ASP A 279 -1.45 13.60 4.54
CA ASP A 279 -1.00 13.69 5.93
C ASP A 279 -2.17 13.58 6.92
N LEU A 280 -3.31 13.09 6.43
CA LEU A 280 -4.55 12.93 7.21
C LEU A 280 -4.39 11.90 8.33
N GLN A 281 -3.44 10.98 8.20
CA GLN A 281 -3.22 9.88 9.12
C GLN A 281 -1.73 9.72 9.41
N ASP A 282 -1.39 9.59 10.69
CA ASP A 282 -0.02 9.30 11.12
C ASP A 282 0.32 7.81 10.99
N LEU A 283 1.62 7.53 10.93
CA LEU A 283 2.13 6.17 10.73
C LEU A 283 1.85 5.24 11.91
N THR A 284 1.74 5.75 13.13
CA THR A 284 1.38 4.95 14.31
C THR A 284 -0.04 4.40 14.19
N THR A 285 -1.00 5.26 13.82
CA THR A 285 -2.38 4.89 13.56
C THR A 285 -2.49 3.92 12.39
N TYR A 286 -1.74 4.18 11.31
CA TYR A 286 -1.67 3.29 10.15
C TYR A 286 -1.17 1.89 10.54
N ALA A 287 -0.04 1.80 11.25
CA ALA A 287 0.56 0.54 11.68
C ALA A 287 -0.36 -0.23 12.63
N TRP A 288 -1.01 0.48 13.56
CA TRP A 288 -2.00 -0.12 14.46
C TRP A 288 -3.21 -0.70 13.70
N LEU A 289 -3.81 0.06 12.78
CA LEU A 289 -4.91 -0.45 11.96
C LEU A 289 -4.48 -1.65 11.12
N ALA A 290 -3.28 -1.60 10.53
CA ALA A 290 -2.74 -2.70 9.75
C ALA A 290 -2.58 -3.99 10.57
N SER A 291 -2.18 -3.87 11.85
CA SER A 291 -1.97 -5.03 12.73
C SER A 291 -3.27 -5.71 13.18
N VAL A 292 -4.40 -4.98 13.22
CA VAL A 292 -5.68 -5.51 13.73
C VAL A 292 -6.72 -5.82 12.63
N MET A 293 -6.75 -5.05 11.53
CA MET A 293 -7.84 -5.11 10.54
C MET A 293 -7.96 -6.43 9.77
N TRP A 294 -6.88 -7.21 9.69
CA TRP A 294 -6.91 -8.51 9.01
C TRP A 294 -7.84 -9.50 9.73
N VAL A 295 -7.95 -9.40 11.07
CA VAL A 295 -8.71 -10.32 11.92
C VAL A 295 -10.21 -10.34 11.57
N PRO A 296 -10.95 -9.21 11.64
CA PRO A 296 -12.37 -9.20 11.30
C PRO A 296 -12.62 -9.50 9.81
N THR A 297 -11.66 -9.17 8.94
CA THR A 297 -11.75 -9.48 7.50
C THR A 297 -11.74 -10.99 7.25
N ILE A 298 -10.82 -11.72 7.87
CA ILE A 298 -10.75 -13.19 7.77
C ILE A 298 -11.99 -13.85 8.38
N ALA A 299 -12.43 -13.38 9.55
CA ALA A 299 -13.62 -13.92 10.21
C ALA A 299 -14.86 -13.74 9.33
N ALA A 300 -15.05 -12.56 8.74
CA ALA A 300 -16.17 -12.30 7.82
C ALA A 300 -16.10 -13.21 6.58
N TRP A 301 -14.92 -13.45 6.01
CA TRP A 301 -14.77 -14.39 4.90
C TRP A 301 -15.07 -15.84 5.28
N LEU A 302 -14.62 -16.31 6.45
CA LEU A 302 -14.94 -17.65 6.96
C LEU A 302 -16.45 -17.84 7.12
N LEU A 303 -17.12 -16.85 7.72
CA LEU A 303 -18.57 -16.84 7.89
C LEU A 303 -19.28 -16.80 6.53
N ALA A 304 -18.81 -15.99 5.57
CA ALA A 304 -19.37 -15.95 4.23
C ALA A 304 -19.28 -17.32 3.55
N TRP A 305 -18.08 -17.90 3.47
CA TRP A 305 -17.87 -19.17 2.79
C TRP A 305 -18.53 -20.37 3.50
N ASN A 306 -18.70 -20.33 4.83
CA ASN A 306 -19.52 -21.34 5.52
C ASN A 306 -21.01 -21.28 5.08
N ARG A 307 -21.54 -20.09 4.74
CA ARG A 307 -22.91 -19.88 4.23
C ARG A 307 -23.04 -20.25 2.75
N TRP A 308 -21.92 -20.41 2.05
CA TRP A 308 -21.90 -20.95 0.69
C TRP A 308 -22.18 -22.47 0.66
N CYS A 309 -21.80 -23.20 1.70
CA CYS A 309 -22.14 -24.62 1.84
C CYS A 309 -23.67 -24.83 1.94
N LEU A 310 -24.17 -26.04 1.62
CA LEU A 310 -25.62 -26.34 1.66
C LEU A 310 -26.23 -26.19 3.06
N ARG A 311 -25.53 -26.67 4.09
CA ARG A 311 -25.90 -26.50 5.50
C ARG A 311 -24.72 -25.90 6.26
N PRO A 312 -24.77 -24.65 6.72
CA PRO A 312 -23.67 -24.08 7.47
C PRO A 312 -23.44 -24.84 8.78
N TRP A 313 -22.17 -25.02 9.14
CA TRP A 313 -21.81 -25.68 10.41
C TRP A 313 -21.60 -24.64 11.51
N ARG A 314 -22.33 -24.78 12.63
CA ARG A 314 -22.19 -23.88 13.80
C ARG A 314 -20.79 -23.95 14.42
N SER A 315 -20.14 -25.11 14.36
CA SER A 315 -18.77 -25.29 14.84
C SER A 315 -17.76 -24.43 14.09
N ILE A 316 -17.92 -24.25 12.77
CA ILE A 316 -17.05 -23.37 11.97
C ILE A 316 -17.26 -21.90 12.37
N ASP A 317 -18.50 -21.48 12.64
CA ASP A 317 -18.75 -20.10 13.09
C ASP A 317 -18.12 -19.85 14.47
N MET A 318 -18.32 -20.77 15.42
CA MET A 318 -17.73 -20.67 16.75
C MET A 318 -16.20 -20.63 16.68
N LEU A 319 -15.58 -21.50 15.87
CA LEU A 319 -14.13 -21.52 15.73
C LEU A 319 -13.60 -20.28 15.01
N ALA A 320 -14.32 -19.74 14.01
CA ALA A 320 -13.97 -18.46 13.38
C ALA A 320 -14.00 -17.30 14.38
N ILE A 321 -14.98 -17.25 15.28
CA ILE A 321 -15.05 -16.24 16.35
C ILE A 321 -13.92 -16.43 17.36
N VAL A 322 -13.64 -17.65 17.81
CA VAL A 322 -12.55 -17.95 18.74
C VAL A 322 -11.19 -17.56 18.14
N LEU A 323 -10.95 -17.90 16.87
CA LEU A 323 -9.74 -17.49 16.15
C LEU A 323 -9.65 -15.97 15.99
N ALA A 324 -10.78 -15.29 15.79
CA ALA A 324 -10.80 -13.83 15.72
C ALA A 324 -10.45 -13.18 17.07
N ILE A 325 -10.99 -13.69 18.18
CA ILE A 325 -10.65 -13.21 19.53
C ILE A 325 -9.16 -13.45 19.80
N ALA A 326 -8.67 -14.68 19.57
CA ALA A 326 -7.27 -15.02 19.77
C ALA A 326 -6.33 -14.20 18.86
N GLY A 327 -6.73 -13.96 17.60
CA GLY A 327 -5.96 -13.15 16.65
C GLY A 327 -5.90 -11.69 17.06
N THR A 328 -6.99 -11.15 17.62
CA THR A 328 -7.02 -9.79 18.18
C THR A 328 -6.07 -9.68 19.38
N VAL A 329 -6.11 -10.65 20.30
CA VAL A 329 -5.17 -10.71 21.43
C VAL A 329 -3.73 -10.78 20.94
N GLY A 330 -3.45 -11.63 19.93
CA GLY A 330 -2.13 -11.75 19.32
C GLY A 330 -1.63 -10.43 18.72
N ALA A 331 -2.50 -9.72 17.98
CA ALA A 331 -2.17 -8.42 17.41
C ALA A 331 -1.92 -7.35 18.48
N MET A 332 -2.79 -7.26 19.51
CA MET A 332 -2.66 -6.28 20.60
C MET A 332 -1.41 -6.51 21.46
N THR A 333 -1.00 -7.77 21.62
CA THR A 333 0.21 -8.14 22.38
C THR A 333 1.47 -8.19 21.52
N GLN A 334 1.38 -7.85 20.22
CA GLN A 334 2.46 -7.94 19.24
C GLN A 334 3.12 -9.34 19.21
N SER A 335 2.36 -10.39 19.51
CA SER A 335 2.86 -11.75 19.57
C SER A 335 2.83 -12.42 18.19
N ALA A 336 4.01 -12.61 17.61
CA ALA A 336 4.17 -13.28 16.33
C ALA A 336 3.62 -14.72 16.35
N SER A 337 3.84 -15.46 17.44
CA SER A 337 3.38 -16.85 17.59
C SER A 337 1.85 -16.96 17.61
N TRP A 338 1.17 -16.07 18.35
CA TRP A 338 -0.30 -16.05 18.38
C TRP A 338 -0.89 -15.64 17.04
N THR A 339 -0.30 -14.62 16.40
CA THR A 339 -0.71 -14.16 15.07
C THR A 339 -0.56 -15.28 14.03
N SER A 340 0.59 -15.95 14.00
CA SER A 340 0.84 -17.07 13.09
C SER A 340 -0.09 -18.26 13.36
N GLY A 341 -0.23 -18.68 14.63
CA GLY A 341 -1.11 -19.81 14.99
C GLY A 341 -2.58 -19.59 14.62
N THR A 342 -3.08 -18.36 14.81
CA THR A 342 -4.47 -18.03 14.46
C THR A 342 -4.69 -17.94 12.96
N ARG A 343 -3.71 -17.44 12.20
CA ARG A 343 -3.74 -17.44 10.73
C ARG A 343 -3.71 -18.86 10.15
N LEU A 344 -2.83 -19.73 10.65
CA LEU A 344 -2.79 -21.15 10.26
C LEU A 344 -4.11 -21.87 10.60
N GLY A 345 -4.69 -21.61 11.77
CA GLY A 345 -6.01 -22.11 12.14
C GLY A 345 -7.11 -21.67 11.17
N ALA A 346 -7.08 -20.41 10.71
CA ALA A 346 -8.02 -19.91 9.72
C ALA A 346 -7.84 -20.58 8.34
N ILE A 347 -6.60 -20.81 7.90
CA ILE A 347 -6.30 -21.58 6.68
C ILE A 347 -6.92 -22.98 6.78
N ALA A 348 -6.72 -23.68 7.91
CA ALA A 348 -7.29 -25.01 8.12
C ALA A 348 -8.83 -25.00 8.02
N LEU A 349 -9.49 -23.99 8.58
CA LEU A 349 -10.94 -23.82 8.42
C LEU A 349 -11.36 -23.59 6.96
N PHE A 350 -10.64 -22.76 6.21
CA PHE A 350 -10.92 -22.58 4.79
C PHE A 350 -10.74 -23.87 4.00
N VAL A 351 -9.73 -24.68 4.30
CA VAL A 351 -9.53 -26.01 3.68
C VAL A 351 -10.70 -26.93 3.98
N VAL A 352 -11.21 -26.94 5.22
CA VAL A 352 -12.42 -27.71 5.58
C VAL A 352 -13.63 -27.22 4.78
N ILE A 353 -13.82 -25.90 4.63
CA ILE A 353 -14.90 -25.33 3.82
C ILE A 353 -14.74 -25.73 2.34
N ALA A 354 -13.53 -25.64 1.78
CA ALA A 354 -13.24 -26.05 0.41
C ALA A 354 -13.54 -27.54 0.17
N ALA A 355 -13.15 -28.43 1.09
CA ALA A 355 -13.46 -29.86 1.01
C ALA A 355 -14.97 -30.13 1.00
N ARG A 356 -15.74 -29.36 1.79
CA ARG A 356 -17.21 -29.44 1.79
C ARG A 356 -17.80 -28.94 0.47
N MET A 357 -17.22 -27.91 -0.13
CA MET A 357 -17.62 -27.39 -1.44
C MET A 357 -17.32 -28.38 -2.58
N VAL A 358 -16.20 -29.10 -2.52
CA VAL A 358 -15.86 -30.16 -3.50
C VAL A 358 -16.93 -31.25 -3.50
N ARG A 359 -17.35 -31.71 -2.31
CA ARG A 359 -18.32 -32.81 -2.18
C ARG A 359 -19.74 -32.40 -2.60
N HIS A 360 -20.21 -31.25 -2.15
CA HIS A 360 -21.63 -30.88 -2.26
C HIS A 360 -21.90 -29.40 -2.59
N GLY A 361 -20.89 -28.62 -2.95
CA GLY A 361 -21.02 -27.19 -3.24
C GLY A 361 -21.73 -26.93 -4.58
N PRO A 362 -22.55 -25.88 -4.69
CA PRO A 362 -23.02 -25.39 -5.98
C PRO A 362 -21.88 -24.72 -6.75
N MET A 363 -21.95 -24.72 -8.08
CA MET A 363 -21.00 -23.99 -8.95
C MET A 363 -19.53 -24.28 -8.59
N ARG A 364 -19.24 -25.58 -8.37
CA ARG A 364 -18.02 -26.07 -7.71
C ARG A 364 -16.76 -25.37 -8.19
N ILE A 365 -16.49 -25.41 -9.49
CA ILE A 365 -15.28 -24.82 -10.09
C ILE A 365 -15.19 -23.32 -9.81
N LEU A 366 -16.21 -22.54 -10.20
CA LEU A 366 -16.19 -21.08 -10.01
C LEU A 366 -16.04 -20.71 -8.53
N SER A 367 -16.76 -21.38 -7.65
CA SER A 367 -16.71 -21.09 -6.21
C SER A 367 -15.37 -21.47 -5.57
N LEU A 368 -14.77 -22.60 -5.96
CA LEU A 368 -13.46 -23.03 -5.45
C LEU A 368 -12.33 -22.13 -5.96
N VAL A 369 -12.36 -21.74 -7.24
CA VAL A 369 -11.37 -20.79 -7.79
C VAL A 369 -11.50 -19.44 -7.11
N THR A 370 -12.74 -18.93 -6.91
CA THR A 370 -12.96 -17.66 -6.20
C THR A 370 -12.46 -17.73 -4.75
N LEU A 371 -12.77 -18.81 -4.02
CA LEU A 371 -12.28 -19.03 -2.67
C LEU A 371 -10.75 -19.09 -2.63
N ALA A 372 -10.13 -19.86 -3.54
CA ALA A 372 -8.67 -19.99 -3.63
C ALA A 372 -8.00 -18.63 -3.90
N SER A 373 -8.54 -17.81 -4.80
CA SER A 373 -8.04 -16.45 -5.04
C SER A 373 -8.18 -15.56 -3.80
N ILE A 374 -9.29 -15.63 -3.07
CA ILE A 374 -9.44 -14.88 -1.80
C ILE A 374 -8.43 -15.36 -0.76
N MET A 375 -8.22 -16.67 -0.61
CA MET A 375 -7.21 -17.23 0.29
C MET A 375 -5.80 -16.78 -0.10
N ALA A 376 -5.46 -16.80 -1.39
CA ALA A 376 -4.18 -16.30 -1.88
C ALA A 376 -3.95 -14.82 -1.53
N GLY A 377 -5.01 -13.99 -1.55
CA GLY A 377 -4.93 -12.58 -1.16
C GLY A 377 -4.81 -12.36 0.34
N LEU A 378 -5.44 -13.22 1.16
CA LEU A 378 -5.41 -13.11 2.63
C LEU A 378 -4.15 -13.73 3.27
N PHE A 379 -3.60 -14.76 2.64
CA PHE A 379 -2.53 -15.61 3.18
C PHE A 379 -1.36 -15.74 2.21
N GLY A 380 -1.04 -14.66 1.48
CA GLY A 380 0.09 -14.67 0.55
C GLY A 380 1.39 -15.09 1.23
N GLY A 381 1.63 -14.61 2.45
CA GLY A 381 2.83 -14.97 3.22
C GLY A 381 2.94 -16.48 3.48
N GLU A 382 1.85 -17.12 3.91
CA GLU A 382 1.85 -18.54 4.22
C GLU A 382 1.76 -19.45 2.98
N LEU A 383 1.08 -19.00 1.92
CA LEU A 383 0.74 -19.85 0.77
C LEU A 383 1.63 -19.61 -0.45
N LEU A 384 2.18 -18.42 -0.61
CA LEU A 384 2.86 -18.00 -1.84
C LEU A 384 4.35 -17.72 -1.62
N ASP A 385 4.78 -17.26 -0.44
CA ASP A 385 6.21 -17.11 -0.13
C ASP A 385 6.97 -18.45 -0.20
N PRO A 386 6.46 -19.59 0.34
CA PRO A 386 7.20 -20.86 0.32
C PRO A 386 7.44 -21.43 -1.08
N ILE A 387 6.67 -21.00 -2.08
CA ILE A 387 6.83 -21.40 -3.48
C ILE A 387 7.54 -20.33 -4.31
N GLY A 388 8.13 -19.31 -3.66
CA GLY A 388 8.98 -18.31 -4.30
C GLY A 388 8.25 -17.26 -5.13
N VAL A 389 6.95 -17.03 -4.89
CA VAL A 389 6.21 -15.97 -5.61
C VAL A 389 6.56 -14.61 -4.99
N PRO A 390 7.16 -13.68 -5.74
CA PRO A 390 7.53 -12.35 -5.23
C PRO A 390 6.37 -11.60 -4.59
N GLY A 391 6.68 -10.77 -3.59
CA GLY A 391 5.69 -9.91 -2.94
C GLY A 391 5.26 -8.73 -3.81
N ILE A 392 6.18 -8.19 -4.61
CA ILE A 392 5.99 -7.02 -5.48
C ILE A 392 6.74 -7.27 -6.81
N TRP A 393 6.14 -6.84 -7.92
CA TRP A 393 6.79 -6.75 -9.24
C TRP A 393 6.79 -5.30 -9.70
N PHE A 394 7.66 -4.94 -10.64
CA PHE A 394 7.79 -3.56 -11.12
C PHE A 394 7.41 -3.42 -12.61
N PRO A 395 6.16 -3.72 -13.04
CA PRO A 395 5.75 -3.43 -14.40
C PRO A 395 5.91 -1.93 -14.71
N PHE A 396 6.55 -1.62 -15.84
CA PHE A 396 6.88 -0.24 -16.22
C PHE A 396 7.77 0.50 -15.20
N GLY A 397 8.43 -0.20 -14.28
CA GLY A 397 9.21 0.43 -13.20
C GLY A 397 8.37 0.92 -12.02
N ILE A 398 7.07 0.56 -11.94
CA ILE A 398 6.21 0.87 -10.79
C ILE A 398 5.86 -0.39 -10.04
N GLY A 399 6.02 -0.37 -8.72
CA GLY A 399 5.70 -1.50 -7.86
C GLY A 399 4.21 -1.84 -7.86
N VAL A 400 3.91 -3.12 -8.09
CA VAL A 400 2.59 -3.72 -8.03
C VAL A 400 2.69 -4.99 -7.18
N SER A 401 1.99 -4.99 -6.06
CA SER A 401 2.00 -6.09 -5.10
C SER A 401 1.26 -7.33 -5.60
N ARG A 402 1.65 -8.47 -5.07
CA ARG A 402 0.98 -9.77 -5.26
C ARG A 402 -0.48 -9.74 -4.89
N THR A 403 -0.84 -9.07 -3.80
CA THR A 403 -2.23 -8.95 -3.39
C THR A 403 -3.04 -8.18 -4.43
N GLN A 404 -2.46 -7.16 -5.07
CA GLN A 404 -3.12 -6.42 -6.13
C GLN A 404 -3.42 -7.31 -7.35
N TYR A 405 -2.43 -8.08 -7.82
CA TYR A 405 -2.65 -9.06 -8.89
C TYR A 405 -3.72 -10.10 -8.56
N VAL A 406 -3.71 -10.59 -7.32
CA VAL A 406 -4.71 -11.57 -6.87
C VAL A 406 -6.11 -10.96 -6.83
N TYR A 407 -6.27 -9.71 -6.40
CA TYR A 407 -7.58 -9.03 -6.39
C TYR A 407 -8.08 -8.64 -7.78
N ALA A 408 -7.19 -8.34 -8.73
CA ALA A 408 -7.56 -8.20 -10.14
C ALA A 408 -8.24 -9.46 -10.72
N ILE A 409 -8.00 -10.64 -10.12
CA ILE A 409 -8.66 -11.90 -10.45
C ILE A 409 -9.86 -12.17 -9.53
N ALA A 410 -9.70 -12.01 -8.21
CA ALA A 410 -10.71 -12.39 -7.22
C ALA A 410 -11.99 -11.54 -7.32
N ILE A 411 -11.86 -10.23 -7.57
CA ILE A 411 -12.98 -9.29 -7.67
C ILE A 411 -13.92 -9.66 -8.83
N PRO A 412 -13.47 -9.81 -10.09
CA PRO A 412 -14.37 -10.19 -11.19
C PRO A 412 -14.93 -11.61 -11.02
N LEU A 413 -14.15 -12.55 -10.49
CA LEU A 413 -14.66 -13.91 -10.19
C LEU A 413 -15.82 -13.86 -9.18
N LEU A 414 -15.67 -13.08 -8.11
CA LEU A 414 -16.71 -12.88 -7.10
C LEU A 414 -17.93 -12.16 -7.69
N ALA A 415 -17.73 -11.18 -8.57
CA ALA A 415 -18.82 -10.50 -9.28
C ALA A 415 -19.68 -11.48 -10.08
N VAL A 416 -19.02 -12.33 -10.89
CA VAL A 416 -19.69 -13.37 -11.68
C VAL A 416 -20.37 -14.38 -10.75
N LEU A 417 -19.72 -14.76 -9.64
CA LEU A 417 -20.30 -15.66 -8.65
C LEU A 417 -21.59 -15.09 -8.04
N ILE A 418 -21.61 -13.80 -7.69
CA ILE A 418 -22.78 -13.09 -7.15
C ILE A 418 -23.94 -13.10 -8.16
N VAL A 419 -23.68 -12.72 -9.43
CA VAL A 419 -24.70 -12.72 -10.49
C VAL A 419 -25.27 -14.11 -10.71
N ARG A 420 -24.43 -15.15 -10.68
CA ARG A 420 -24.85 -16.55 -10.84
C ARG A 420 -25.72 -17.05 -9.67
N THR A 421 -25.84 -16.29 -8.57
CA THR A 421 -26.80 -16.62 -7.48
C THR A 421 -28.22 -16.16 -7.75
N LEU A 422 -28.45 -15.33 -8.77
CA LEU A 422 -29.79 -14.89 -9.17
C LEU A 422 -30.62 -16.08 -9.64
N ALA A 423 -31.85 -16.19 -9.15
CA ALA A 423 -32.81 -17.13 -9.69
C ALA A 423 -33.17 -16.74 -11.14
N PRO A 424 -33.38 -17.69 -12.06
CA PRO A 424 -33.97 -17.38 -13.36
C PRO A 424 -35.35 -16.74 -13.15
N ASP A 425 -35.70 -15.75 -13.98
CA ASP A 425 -37.04 -15.17 -13.95
C ASP A 425 -38.04 -16.31 -14.22
N ARG A 426 -39.01 -16.48 -13.32
CA ARG A 426 -40.15 -17.35 -13.60
C ARG A 426 -40.95 -16.64 -14.68
N ASP A 427 -40.97 -17.21 -15.87
CA ASP A 427 -41.82 -16.75 -16.97
C ASP A 427 -43.28 -16.67 -16.46
N PRO A 428 -43.92 -15.49 -16.45
CA PRO A 428 -45.30 -15.34 -15.98
C PRO A 428 -46.32 -16.12 -16.83
N GLY A 429 -45.92 -16.62 -18.01
CA GLY A 429 -46.81 -17.22 -19.00
C GLY A 429 -47.18 -18.69 -18.81
N LEU A 430 -46.73 -19.36 -17.74
CA LEU A 430 -46.95 -20.81 -17.53
C LEU A 430 -47.88 -21.15 -16.36
N SER A 431 -48.50 -20.16 -15.69
CA SER A 431 -49.44 -20.42 -14.58
C SER A 431 -50.92 -20.51 -14.98
N ASP A 432 -51.28 -20.27 -16.24
CA ASP A 432 -52.70 -20.15 -16.64
C ASP A 432 -53.25 -21.35 -17.45
N SER A 433 -52.51 -22.45 -17.62
CA SER A 433 -53.00 -23.59 -18.42
C SER A 433 -53.44 -24.83 -17.62
N VAL A 434 -53.64 -24.73 -16.30
CA VAL A 434 -54.27 -25.80 -15.51
C VAL A 434 -55.21 -25.20 -14.47
N ARG A 435 -56.42 -24.84 -14.88
CA ARG A 435 -57.61 -24.83 -14.04
C ARG A 435 -58.77 -25.41 -14.81
#